data_AF-A0A7W0XSG3-F1
#
_entry.id   AF-A0A7W0XSG3-F1
#
_cell.length_a   1.000
_cell.length_b   1.000
_cell.length_c   1.000
_cell.angle_alpha   90.00
_cell.angle_beta   90.00
_cell.angle_gamma   90.00
#
_symmetry.space_group_name_H-M   'P 1'
#
loop_
_entity.id
_entity.type
_entity.pdbx_description
1 polymer ?
#
loop_
_entity_poly.entity_id
_entity_poly.type
_entity_poly.pdbx_seq_one_letter_code
_entity_poly.pdbx_strand_id
1 'polypeptide(L)'
;LTPALLLAERAGLLDAADGALGAELADALTAAAHSCRPAADSVVNPAKSLALDLLPALPVMVTNSAIGMLAARRLGDALGRLAGLPAVRGLLPRDLERMAAYCSGPFTPSAHERDLFRDRTEDTARAVRLVMIRDRGTESPAATVALRELLARAEHAGIAVSDLPGRGAHSDVPGGGSDDGGTPLERLAIRSVVADFTAVYLALAQDPAAR
;
A
#
# COMPACT_ATOMS: atom_id res chain seq x y z
N LEU A 1 -16.84 7.06 2.66
CA LEU A 1 -17.15 5.76 2.03
C LEU A 1 -18.53 5.26 2.45
N THR A 2 -18.81 5.12 3.75
CA THR A 2 -20.09 4.60 4.28
C THR A 2 -21.35 5.25 3.68
N PRO A 3 -21.48 6.59 3.58
CA PRO A 3 -22.70 7.19 3.02
C PRO A 3 -22.92 6.85 1.54
N ALA A 4 -21.85 6.72 0.76
CA ALA A 4 -21.93 6.39 -0.66
C ALA A 4 -22.32 4.92 -0.88
N LEU A 5 -21.87 4.02 0.00
CA LEU A 5 -22.24 2.61 -0.07
C LEU A 5 -23.69 2.38 0.31
N LEU A 6 -24.17 3.05 1.38
CA LEU A 6 -25.59 3.04 1.75
C LEU A 6 -26.47 3.61 0.63
N LEU A 7 -26.02 4.65 -0.06
CA LEU A 7 -26.74 5.19 -1.22
C LEU A 7 -26.77 4.19 -2.38
N ALA A 8 -25.65 3.52 -2.68
CA ALA A 8 -25.57 2.55 -3.76
C ALA A 8 -26.45 1.31 -3.49
N GLU A 9 -26.49 0.82 -2.25
CA GLU A 9 -27.42 -0.22 -1.80
C GLU A 9 -28.88 0.23 -1.96
N ARG A 10 -29.23 1.41 -1.43
CA ARG A 10 -30.59 1.98 -1.58
C ARG A 10 -30.99 2.22 -3.03
N ALA A 11 -30.02 2.45 -3.92
CA ALA A 11 -30.22 2.61 -5.36
C ALA A 11 -30.28 1.26 -6.11
N GLY A 12 -30.13 0.12 -5.43
CA GLY A 12 -30.11 -1.21 -6.03
C GLY A 12 -28.86 -1.50 -6.86
N LEU A 13 -27.80 -0.71 -6.68
CA LEU A 13 -26.51 -0.88 -7.37
C LEU A 13 -25.59 -1.86 -6.65
N LEU A 14 -25.89 -2.18 -5.39
CA LEU A 14 -25.20 -3.17 -4.58
C LEU A 14 -26.24 -4.14 -4.00
N ASP A 15 -26.04 -5.42 -4.25
CA ASP A 15 -26.77 -6.49 -3.60
C ASP A 15 -26.00 -6.88 -2.34
N ALA A 16 -26.10 -6.02 -1.32
CA ALA A 16 -25.51 -6.33 -0.02
C ALA A 16 -26.49 -7.24 0.72
N ALA A 17 -26.03 -8.44 1.10
CA ALA A 17 -26.77 -9.24 2.07
C ALA A 17 -27.04 -8.38 3.31
N ASP A 18 -28.30 -8.33 3.76
CA ASP A 18 -28.76 -7.53 4.89
C ASP A 18 -27.75 -7.56 6.04
N GLY A 19 -27.04 -6.44 6.26
CA GLY A 19 -26.05 -6.28 7.35
C GLY A 19 -24.59 -6.12 6.94
N ALA A 20 -24.18 -6.49 5.72
CA ALA A 20 -22.78 -6.39 5.27
C ALA A 20 -22.27 -4.94 5.13
N LEU A 21 -23.19 -3.98 4.99
CA LEU A 21 -22.92 -2.53 4.98
C LEU A 21 -23.17 -1.86 6.34
N GLY A 22 -23.49 -2.65 7.36
CA GLY A 22 -23.93 -2.20 8.68
C GLY A 22 -22.79 -1.85 9.66
N ALA A 23 -23.01 -2.19 10.93
CA ALA A 23 -22.13 -1.82 12.03
C ALA A 23 -20.71 -2.38 11.88
N GLU A 24 -20.53 -3.59 11.36
CA GLU A 24 -19.22 -4.25 11.27
C GLU A 24 -18.23 -3.46 10.38
N LEU A 25 -18.68 -2.99 9.21
CA LEU A 25 -17.86 -2.16 8.34
C LEU A 25 -17.52 -0.81 8.98
N ALA A 26 -18.48 -0.21 9.70
CA ALA A 26 -18.26 1.03 10.42
C ALA A 26 -17.24 0.86 11.57
N ASP A 27 -17.33 -0.25 12.30
CA ASP A 27 -16.40 -0.61 13.37
C ASP A 27 -15.00 -0.89 12.80
N ALA A 28 -14.91 -1.61 11.67
CA ALA A 28 -13.65 -1.85 10.97
C ALA A 28 -12.98 -0.55 10.51
N LEU A 29 -13.75 0.38 9.92
CA LEU A 29 -13.27 1.71 9.54
C LEU A 29 -12.82 2.53 10.75
N THR A 30 -13.58 2.48 11.84
CA THR A 30 -13.27 3.21 13.09
C THR A 30 -11.99 2.68 13.72
N ALA A 31 -11.84 1.36 13.80
CA ALA A 31 -10.63 0.71 14.31
C ALA A 31 -9.40 1.07 13.45
N ALA A 32 -9.53 1.03 12.12
CA ALA A 32 -8.45 1.42 11.22
C ALA A 32 -8.07 2.91 11.35
N ALA A 33 -9.06 3.80 11.49
CA ALA A 33 -8.79 5.22 11.71
C ALA A 33 -8.12 5.46 13.08
N HIS A 34 -8.55 4.72 14.10
CA HIS A 34 -7.99 4.81 15.43
C HIS A 34 -6.52 4.33 15.50
N SER A 35 -6.16 3.27 14.76
CA SER A 35 -4.75 2.84 14.65
C SER A 35 -3.89 3.85 13.89
N CYS A 36 -4.50 4.56 12.92
CA CYS A 36 -3.83 5.60 12.15
C CYS A 36 -3.86 6.98 12.81
N ARG A 37 -4.30 7.12 14.07
CA ARG A 37 -4.50 8.43 14.73
C ARG A 37 -3.22 9.28 14.80
N PRO A 38 -3.30 10.62 14.67
CA PRO A 38 -2.13 11.50 14.69
C PRO A 38 -1.30 11.43 15.97
N ALA A 39 -1.94 11.19 17.12
CA ALA A 39 -1.28 11.08 18.41
C ALA A 39 -0.50 9.76 18.62
N ALA A 40 -0.70 8.75 17.75
CA ALA A 40 0.06 7.50 17.83
C ALA A 40 1.47 7.69 17.27
N ASP A 41 2.46 7.09 17.93
CA ASP A 41 3.85 7.08 17.47
C ASP A 41 3.98 6.40 16.09
N SER A 42 4.96 6.83 15.29
CA SER A 42 5.28 6.22 14.00
C SER A 42 5.59 4.73 14.05
N VAL A 43 6.06 4.19 15.17
CA VAL A 43 6.38 2.74 15.31
C VAL A 43 5.10 1.89 15.30
N VAL A 44 4.00 2.40 15.85
CA VAL A 44 2.73 1.66 15.99
C VAL A 44 1.63 2.18 15.06
N ASN A 45 1.84 3.32 14.41
CA ASN A 45 0.91 3.89 13.44
C ASN A 45 1.30 3.42 12.03
N PRO A 46 0.55 2.48 11.42
CA PRO A 46 0.92 1.87 10.15
C PRO A 46 1.01 2.89 9.01
N ALA A 47 0.15 3.91 9.05
CA ALA A 47 0.13 4.93 8.02
C ALA A 47 1.35 5.85 8.10
N LYS A 48 1.82 6.19 9.31
CA LYS A 48 3.07 6.96 9.51
C LYS A 48 4.29 6.14 9.14
N SER A 49 4.37 4.87 9.53
CA SER A 49 5.50 4.01 9.15
C SER A 49 5.63 3.95 7.63
N LEU A 50 4.52 3.68 6.92
CA LEU A 50 4.51 3.65 5.46
C LEU A 50 4.81 5.03 4.84
N ALA A 51 4.36 6.13 5.44
CA ALA A 51 4.68 7.48 4.95
C ALA A 51 6.18 7.78 5.06
N LEU A 52 6.83 7.39 6.16
CA LEU A 52 8.28 7.55 6.34
C LEU A 52 9.06 6.69 5.35
N ASP A 53 8.62 5.45 5.12
CA ASP A 53 9.18 4.56 4.10
C ASP A 53 9.11 5.14 2.69
N LEU A 54 8.04 5.89 2.39
CA LEU A 54 7.78 6.51 1.09
C LEU A 54 8.38 7.91 0.93
N LEU A 55 8.82 8.53 2.01
CA LEU A 55 9.40 9.88 1.98
C LEU A 55 10.60 9.99 1.02
N PRO A 56 11.58 9.06 1.04
CA PRO A 56 12.71 9.09 0.10
C PRO A 56 12.47 8.26 -1.17
N ALA A 57 11.25 7.79 -1.46
CA ALA A 57 11.05 6.72 -2.45
C ALA A 57 10.01 7.03 -3.54
N LEU A 58 10.14 6.30 -4.66
CA LEU A 58 9.15 6.19 -5.73
C LEU A 58 8.40 4.86 -5.57
N PRO A 59 7.09 4.87 -5.24
CA PRO A 59 6.34 3.65 -4.98
C PRO A 59 6.00 2.89 -6.26
N VAL A 60 6.35 1.61 -6.28
CA VAL A 60 5.87 0.61 -7.23
C VAL A 60 4.97 -0.35 -6.46
N MET A 61 3.66 -0.18 -6.60
CA MET A 61 2.65 -0.97 -5.90
C MET A 61 2.39 -2.27 -6.63
N VAL A 62 2.55 -3.38 -5.91
CA VAL A 62 2.31 -4.71 -6.44
C VAL A 62 1.27 -5.46 -5.62
N THR A 63 0.40 -6.14 -6.32
CA THR A 63 -0.63 -7.00 -5.72
C THR A 63 -0.91 -8.19 -6.63
N ASN A 64 -1.49 -9.22 -6.06
CA ASN A 64 -1.94 -10.42 -6.74
C ASN A 64 -3.46 -10.67 -6.56
N SER A 65 -4.21 -9.67 -6.08
CA SER A 65 -5.66 -9.73 -5.96
C SER A 65 -6.37 -8.50 -6.53
N ALA A 66 -7.65 -8.67 -6.83
CA ALA A 66 -8.52 -7.58 -7.29
C ALA A 66 -8.74 -6.51 -6.21
N ILE A 67 -8.93 -6.91 -4.95
CA ILE A 67 -9.10 -5.98 -3.82
C ILE A 67 -7.80 -5.21 -3.57
N GLY A 68 -6.66 -5.90 -3.60
CA GLY A 68 -5.36 -5.25 -3.47
C GLY A 68 -5.12 -4.25 -4.60
N MET A 69 -5.60 -4.50 -5.82
CA MET A 69 -5.53 -3.54 -6.92
C MET A 69 -6.41 -2.31 -6.68
N LEU A 70 -7.61 -2.46 -6.10
CA LEU A 70 -8.44 -1.32 -5.71
C LEU A 70 -7.77 -0.48 -4.61
N ALA A 71 -7.16 -1.13 -3.62
CA ALA A 71 -6.37 -0.45 -2.60
C ALA A 71 -5.13 0.25 -3.19
N ALA A 72 -4.43 -0.39 -4.15
CA ALA A 72 -3.32 0.23 -4.89
C ALA A 72 -3.78 1.49 -5.61
N ARG A 73 -4.96 1.43 -6.24
CA ARG A 73 -5.55 2.58 -6.92
C ARG A 73 -5.81 3.70 -5.93
N ARG A 74 -6.45 3.40 -4.80
CA ARG A 74 -6.74 4.38 -3.76
C ARG A 74 -5.47 5.06 -3.23
N LEU A 75 -4.44 4.29 -2.89
CA LEU A 75 -3.16 4.81 -2.41
C LEU A 75 -2.48 5.67 -3.48
N GLY A 76 -2.34 5.18 -4.71
CA GLY A 76 -1.70 5.95 -5.79
C GLY A 76 -2.41 7.26 -6.08
N ASP A 77 -3.74 7.27 -6.12
CA ASP A 77 -4.53 8.47 -6.36
C ASP A 77 -4.42 9.45 -5.18
N ALA A 78 -4.39 8.95 -3.94
CA ALA A 78 -4.20 9.77 -2.74
C ALA A 78 -2.79 10.39 -2.68
N LEU A 79 -1.75 9.61 -2.98
CA LEU A 79 -0.36 10.08 -3.05
C LEU A 79 -0.18 11.17 -4.11
N GLY A 80 -0.71 10.98 -5.31
CA GLY A 80 -0.62 11.98 -6.37
C GLY A 80 -1.38 13.27 -6.02
N ARG A 81 -2.57 13.14 -5.43
CA ARG A 81 -3.42 14.29 -5.09
C ARG A 81 -2.93 15.08 -3.87
N LEU A 82 -2.43 14.41 -2.83
CA LEU A 82 -2.10 15.05 -1.55
C LEU A 82 -0.61 15.32 -1.39
N ALA A 83 0.25 14.46 -1.91
CA ALA A 83 1.71 14.54 -1.75
C ALA A 83 2.46 14.77 -3.07
N GLY A 84 1.74 14.94 -4.19
CA GLY A 84 2.36 15.11 -5.52
C GLY A 84 3.23 13.94 -5.97
N LEU A 85 3.11 12.77 -5.32
CA LEU A 85 4.02 11.63 -5.54
C LEU A 85 3.45 10.68 -6.60
N PRO A 86 4.11 10.50 -7.76
CA PRO A 86 3.70 9.49 -8.73
C PRO A 86 3.84 8.08 -8.17
N ALA A 87 2.96 7.19 -8.62
CA ALA A 87 2.96 5.78 -8.23
C ALA A 87 2.68 4.87 -9.43
N VAL A 88 3.43 3.78 -9.52
CA VAL A 88 3.17 2.70 -10.48
C VAL A 88 2.36 1.59 -9.80
N ARG A 89 1.49 0.91 -10.55
CA ARG A 89 0.63 -0.18 -10.06
C ARG A 89 0.72 -1.38 -11.00
N GLY A 90 0.77 -2.60 -10.43
CA GLY A 90 0.78 -3.85 -11.18
C GLY A 90 0.00 -4.97 -10.50
N LEU A 91 -0.77 -5.72 -11.30
CA LEU A 91 -1.48 -6.94 -10.86
C LEU A 91 -0.74 -8.18 -11.37
N LEU A 92 -0.33 -9.04 -10.45
CA LEU A 92 0.32 -10.31 -10.77
C LEU A 92 -0.71 -11.42 -11.07
N PRO A 93 -0.37 -12.38 -11.94
CA PRO A 93 0.91 -12.51 -12.68
C PRO A 93 0.98 -11.61 -13.94
N ARG A 94 -0.14 -11.00 -14.35
CA ARG A 94 -0.30 -10.28 -15.63
C ARG A 94 0.80 -9.25 -15.89
N ASP A 95 1.18 -8.50 -14.87
CA ASP A 95 2.12 -7.39 -15.00
C ASP A 95 3.55 -7.73 -14.59
N LEU A 96 3.87 -9.01 -14.36
CA LEU A 96 5.17 -9.44 -13.81
C LEU A 96 6.37 -8.84 -14.56
N GLU A 97 6.43 -9.00 -15.88
CA GLU A 97 7.56 -8.50 -16.69
C GLU A 97 7.71 -6.98 -16.59
N ARG A 98 6.59 -6.24 -16.64
CA ARG A 98 6.61 -4.78 -16.46
C ARG A 98 7.11 -4.40 -15.07
N MET A 99 6.67 -5.11 -14.04
CA MET A 99 7.10 -4.85 -12.66
C MET A 99 8.57 -5.20 -12.45
N ALA A 100 9.02 -6.33 -13.01
CA ALA A 100 10.41 -6.79 -12.95
C ALA A 100 11.38 -5.83 -13.63
N ALA A 101 10.96 -5.16 -14.70
CA ALA A 101 11.77 -4.13 -15.37
C ALA A 101 12.09 -2.94 -14.46
N TYR A 102 11.26 -2.60 -13.47
CA TYR A 102 11.59 -1.56 -12.48
C TYR A 102 12.68 -2.01 -11.50
N CYS A 103 12.90 -3.32 -11.34
CA CYS A 103 13.99 -3.87 -10.53
C CYS A 103 15.35 -3.84 -11.25
N SER A 104 15.40 -3.52 -12.54
CA SER A 104 16.65 -3.36 -13.30
C SER A 104 16.79 -1.95 -13.89
N GLY A 105 15.87 -1.05 -13.56
CA GLY A 105 15.82 0.31 -14.08
C GLY A 105 16.79 1.29 -13.40
N PRO A 106 16.85 2.53 -13.91
CA PRO A 106 17.78 3.57 -13.42
C PRO A 106 17.45 4.09 -12.01
N PHE A 107 16.23 3.83 -11.53
CA PHE A 107 15.78 4.26 -10.20
C PHE A 107 16.02 3.19 -9.12
N THR A 108 16.78 2.13 -9.42
CA THR A 108 17.14 1.11 -8.42
C THR A 108 18.26 1.63 -7.51
N PRO A 109 18.29 1.26 -6.22
CA PRO A 109 19.42 1.58 -5.34
C PRO A 109 20.77 1.13 -5.94
N SER A 110 20.84 -0.08 -6.51
CA SER A 110 22.07 -0.56 -7.15
C SER A 110 22.47 0.24 -8.39
N ALA A 111 21.54 0.79 -9.18
CA ALA A 111 21.90 1.67 -10.30
C ALA A 111 22.48 2.99 -9.81
N HIS A 112 21.90 3.55 -8.76
CA HIS A 112 22.38 4.77 -8.10
C HIS A 112 23.80 4.65 -7.55
N GLU A 113 24.17 3.49 -6.99
CA GLU A 113 25.54 3.23 -6.51
C GLU A 113 26.58 3.14 -7.64
N ARG A 114 26.15 2.67 -8.82
CA ARG A 114 27.01 2.48 -10.00
C ARG A 114 27.18 3.75 -10.83
N ASP A 115 26.42 4.80 -10.55
CA ASP A 115 26.53 6.07 -11.27
C ASP A 115 27.79 6.83 -10.86
N LEU A 116 28.82 6.73 -11.70
CA LEU A 116 30.12 7.37 -11.50
C LEU A 116 30.05 8.91 -11.57
N PHE A 117 29.01 9.47 -12.18
CA PHE A 117 28.86 10.91 -12.35
C PHE A 117 27.93 11.53 -11.31
N ARG A 118 27.41 10.73 -10.38
CA ARG A 118 26.49 11.19 -9.35
C ARG A 118 27.19 12.06 -8.30
N ASP A 119 26.75 13.31 -8.17
CA ASP A 119 27.12 14.16 -7.04
C ASP A 119 26.36 13.74 -5.78
N ARG A 120 27.05 13.03 -4.88
CA ARG A 120 26.44 12.46 -3.67
C ARG A 120 26.10 13.50 -2.62
N THR A 121 26.62 14.73 -2.73
CA THR A 121 26.44 15.75 -1.70
C THR A 121 25.19 16.60 -1.89
N GLU A 122 24.66 16.66 -3.11
CA GLU A 122 23.49 17.46 -3.47
C GLU A 122 22.24 16.64 -3.83
N ASP A 123 22.37 15.31 -3.97
CA ASP A 123 21.34 14.51 -4.65
C ASP A 123 20.29 13.88 -3.72
N THR A 124 19.05 14.36 -3.83
CA THR A 124 17.84 13.83 -3.19
C THR A 124 17.10 12.79 -4.07
N ALA A 125 17.77 12.19 -5.06
CA ALA A 125 17.13 11.24 -5.98
C ALA A 125 16.45 10.09 -5.24
N ARG A 126 15.15 9.96 -5.50
CA ARG A 126 14.31 8.91 -4.92
C ARG A 126 14.56 7.58 -5.62
N ALA A 127 14.81 6.54 -4.84
CA ALA A 127 14.89 5.17 -5.35
C ALA A 127 13.51 4.51 -5.40
N VAL A 128 13.35 3.51 -6.25
CA VAL A 128 12.17 2.65 -6.28
C VAL A 128 12.05 1.91 -4.96
N ARG A 129 10.82 1.85 -4.44
CA ARG A 129 10.41 1.00 -3.33
C ARG A 129 9.21 0.18 -3.74
N LEU A 130 9.25 -1.14 -3.50
CA LEU A 130 8.07 -1.97 -3.69
C LEU A 130 7.09 -1.75 -2.54
N VAL A 131 5.82 -1.53 -2.88
CA VAL A 131 4.71 -1.49 -1.91
C VAL A 131 3.80 -2.66 -2.19
N MET A 132 3.84 -3.65 -1.33
CA MET A 132 3.05 -4.86 -1.43
C MET A 132 1.66 -4.66 -0.85
N ILE A 133 0.65 -5.12 -1.58
CA ILE A 133 -0.73 -5.12 -1.12
C ILE A 133 -1.25 -6.54 -1.21
N ARG A 134 -1.05 -7.26 -0.12
CA ARG A 134 -1.47 -8.67 0.03
C ARG A 134 -2.96 -8.73 0.33
N ASP A 135 -3.62 -9.79 -0.11
CA ASP A 135 -5.02 -10.09 0.18
C ASP A 135 -5.15 -11.62 0.21
N ARG A 136 -4.74 -12.20 1.34
CA ARG A 136 -4.51 -13.64 1.46
C ARG A 136 -5.79 -14.42 1.26
N GLY A 137 -5.67 -15.61 0.66
CA GLY A 137 -6.79 -16.51 0.43
C GLY A 137 -7.56 -16.25 -0.87
N THR A 138 -7.23 -15.19 -1.62
CA THR A 138 -7.82 -14.91 -2.94
C THR A 138 -6.83 -15.13 -4.10
N GLU A 139 -5.60 -15.55 -3.78
CA GLU A 139 -4.45 -15.55 -4.68
C GLU A 139 -4.41 -16.83 -5.52
N SER A 140 -4.19 -16.71 -6.84
CA SER A 140 -3.96 -17.89 -7.68
C SER A 140 -2.53 -18.41 -7.51
N PRO A 141 -2.27 -19.73 -7.68
CA PRO A 141 -0.92 -20.29 -7.59
C PRO A 141 0.09 -19.57 -8.51
N ALA A 142 -0.33 -19.22 -9.72
CA ALA A 142 0.49 -18.47 -10.67
C ALA A 142 0.85 -17.06 -10.16
N ALA A 143 -0.09 -16.37 -9.52
CA ALA A 143 0.15 -15.05 -8.94
C ALA A 143 1.13 -15.12 -7.76
N THR A 144 1.04 -16.17 -6.93
CA THR A 144 1.98 -16.42 -5.83
C THR A 144 3.40 -16.72 -6.33
N VAL A 145 3.54 -17.48 -7.42
CA VAL A 145 4.84 -17.71 -8.07
C VAL A 145 5.42 -16.41 -8.60
N ALA A 146 4.65 -15.65 -9.37
CA ALA A 146 5.07 -14.37 -9.92
C ALA A 146 5.50 -13.38 -8.82
N LEU A 147 4.80 -13.37 -7.68
CA LEU A 147 5.15 -12.51 -6.56
C LEU A 147 6.50 -12.87 -5.96
N ARG A 148 6.76 -14.16 -5.72
CA ARG A 148 8.07 -14.64 -5.25
C ARG A 148 9.19 -14.26 -6.23
N GLU A 149 8.92 -14.40 -7.52
CA GLU A 149 9.86 -14.06 -8.58
C GLU A 149 10.20 -12.56 -8.62
N LEU A 150 9.20 -11.70 -8.43
CA LEU A 150 9.41 -10.26 -8.35
C LEU A 150 10.21 -9.88 -7.10
N LEU A 151 9.89 -10.47 -5.94
CA LEU A 151 10.59 -10.20 -4.69
C LEU A 151 12.07 -10.60 -4.76
N ALA A 152 12.38 -11.74 -5.37
CA ALA A 152 13.77 -12.15 -5.59
C ALA A 152 14.55 -11.14 -6.47
N ARG A 153 13.91 -10.57 -7.50
CA ARG A 153 14.52 -9.52 -8.32
C ARG A 153 14.70 -8.21 -7.56
N ALA A 154 13.71 -7.82 -6.75
CA ALA A 154 13.79 -6.62 -5.94
C ALA A 154 14.94 -6.71 -4.91
N GLU A 155 15.06 -7.86 -4.25
CA GLU A 155 16.16 -8.15 -3.33
C GLU A 155 17.53 -8.06 -4.03
N HIS A 156 17.67 -8.68 -5.20
CA HIS A 156 18.92 -8.60 -5.98
C HIS A 156 19.30 -7.17 -6.39
N ALA A 157 18.29 -6.30 -6.58
CA ALA A 157 18.46 -4.89 -6.92
C ALA A 157 18.59 -3.96 -5.70
N GLY A 158 18.59 -4.50 -4.48
CA GLY A 158 18.61 -3.75 -3.24
C GLY A 158 17.34 -2.93 -2.97
N ILE A 159 16.22 -3.22 -3.66
CA ILE A 159 14.96 -2.48 -3.50
C ILE A 159 14.30 -2.89 -2.19
N ALA A 160 14.05 -1.90 -1.32
CA ALA A 160 13.28 -2.08 -0.12
C ALA A 160 11.80 -2.42 -0.44
N VAL A 161 11.18 -3.17 0.47
CA VAL A 161 9.78 -3.59 0.37
C VAL A 161 9.02 -3.09 1.60
N SER A 162 7.89 -2.41 1.39
CA SER A 162 6.89 -2.17 2.44
C SER A 162 5.62 -2.93 2.11
N ASP A 163 4.81 -3.21 3.12
CA ASP A 163 3.43 -3.64 2.93
C ASP A 163 2.48 -2.45 3.16
N LEU A 164 1.38 -2.40 2.41
CA LEU A 164 0.18 -1.68 2.82
C LEU A 164 -0.63 -2.62 3.72
N PRO A 165 -0.64 -2.38 5.05
CA PRO A 165 -1.21 -3.34 5.98
C PRO A 165 -2.73 -3.49 5.80
N GLY A 166 -3.19 -4.73 5.95
CA GLY A 166 -4.60 -5.09 6.08
C GLY A 166 -5.03 -5.19 7.55
N ARG A 167 -6.03 -6.02 7.82
CA ARG A 167 -6.50 -6.26 9.18
C ARG A 167 -5.42 -6.99 9.99
N GLY A 168 -5.17 -6.58 11.24
CA GLY A 168 -4.32 -7.33 12.17
C GLY A 168 -2.80 -7.25 11.96
N ALA A 169 -2.29 -6.30 11.17
CA ALA A 169 -0.85 -6.18 10.86
C ALA A 169 0.09 -5.89 12.06
N HIS A 170 -0.46 -5.71 13.28
CA HIS A 170 0.30 -5.56 14.54
C HIS A 170 0.12 -6.73 15.52
N SER A 171 -0.50 -7.83 15.07
CA SER A 171 -0.60 -9.05 15.88
C SER A 171 0.70 -9.87 15.72
N ASP A 172 1.69 -9.59 16.56
CA ASP A 172 2.96 -10.33 16.69
C ASP A 172 2.79 -11.76 17.24
N VAL A 173 1.65 -12.43 16.99
CA VAL A 173 1.44 -13.83 17.40
C VAL A 173 2.17 -14.74 16.39
N PRO A 174 3.31 -15.37 16.76
CA PRO A 174 4.03 -16.25 15.86
C PRO A 174 3.19 -17.50 15.62
N GLY A 175 2.91 -17.82 14.35
CA GLY A 175 2.08 -18.98 13.98
C GLY A 175 0.58 -18.70 13.87
N GLY A 176 0.12 -17.47 14.17
CA GLY A 176 -1.18 -16.99 13.72
C GLY A 176 -1.03 -16.53 12.28
N GLY A 177 -1.59 -17.27 11.32
CA GLY A 177 -1.73 -16.75 9.97
C GLY A 177 -2.35 -15.36 10.07
N SER A 178 -1.72 -14.34 9.49
CA SER A 178 -2.34 -13.03 9.34
C SER A 178 -3.45 -13.22 8.31
N ASP A 179 -4.55 -13.81 8.78
CA ASP A 179 -5.80 -13.89 8.06
C ASP A 179 -6.27 -12.45 7.98
N ASP A 180 -6.24 -11.96 6.76
CA ASP A 180 -6.95 -10.76 6.37
C ASP A 180 -8.44 -11.13 6.39
N GLY A 181 -8.96 -11.46 7.57
CA GLY A 181 -10.33 -11.91 7.78
C GLY A 181 -11.30 -10.76 7.52
N GLY A 182 -12.59 -11.12 7.41
CA GLY A 182 -13.64 -10.18 7.06
C GLY A 182 -13.97 -10.19 5.57
N THR A 183 -15.05 -9.50 5.24
CA THR A 183 -15.58 -9.39 3.88
C THR A 183 -14.61 -8.65 2.96
N PRO A 184 -14.66 -8.88 1.63
CA PRO A 184 -13.83 -8.13 0.68
C PRO A 184 -13.96 -6.60 0.83
N LEU A 185 -15.14 -6.14 1.23
CA LEU A 185 -15.43 -4.73 1.47
C LEU A 185 -14.71 -4.20 2.71
N GLU A 186 -14.71 -4.92 3.83
CA GLU A 186 -13.96 -4.53 5.03
C GLU A 186 -12.45 -4.47 4.74
N ARG A 187 -11.92 -5.46 4.02
CA ARG A 187 -10.48 -5.51 3.65
C ARG A 187 -10.06 -4.35 2.76
N LEU A 188 -10.93 -3.95 1.83
CA LEU A 188 -10.73 -2.75 1.01
C LEU A 188 -10.83 -1.47 1.85
N ALA A 189 -11.83 -1.40 2.73
CA ALA A 189 -12.11 -0.23 3.56
C ALA A 189 -10.95 0.07 4.52
N ILE A 190 -10.44 -0.95 5.23
CA ILE A 190 -9.28 -0.82 6.12
C ILE A 190 -8.07 -0.29 5.35
N ARG A 191 -7.74 -0.90 4.20
CA ARG A 191 -6.60 -0.45 3.37
C ARG A 191 -6.80 0.95 2.82
N SER A 192 -8.03 1.33 2.48
CA SER A 192 -8.35 2.67 2.00
C SER A 192 -8.10 3.72 3.08
N VAL A 193 -8.43 3.41 4.34
CA VAL A 193 -8.13 4.30 5.48
C VAL A 193 -6.63 4.46 5.66
N VAL A 194 -5.88 3.35 5.72
CA VAL A 194 -4.41 3.41 5.85
C VAL A 194 -3.81 4.20 4.69
N ALA A 195 -4.25 3.94 3.47
CA ALA A 195 -3.76 4.63 2.28
C ALA A 195 -3.99 6.15 2.31
N ASP A 196 -5.18 6.58 2.73
CA ASP A 196 -5.52 8.00 2.85
C ASP A 196 -4.67 8.68 3.94
N PHE A 197 -4.53 8.05 5.11
CA PHE A 197 -3.67 8.57 6.18
C PHE A 197 -2.20 8.59 5.79
N THR A 198 -1.69 7.58 5.08
CA THR A 198 -0.31 7.55 4.58
C THR A 198 -0.04 8.74 3.67
N ALA A 199 -0.95 9.02 2.73
CA ALA A 199 -0.79 10.16 1.84
C ALA A 199 -0.81 11.51 2.59
N VAL A 200 -1.67 11.66 3.61
CA VAL A 200 -1.69 12.86 4.47
C VAL A 200 -0.39 13.00 5.26
N TYR A 201 0.07 11.94 5.93
CA TYR A 201 1.30 12.00 6.71
C TYR A 201 2.53 12.23 5.84
N LEU A 202 2.56 11.67 4.64
CA LEU A 202 3.63 11.92 3.68
C LEU A 202 3.63 13.39 3.24
N ALA A 203 2.47 13.96 2.92
CA ALA A 203 2.36 15.37 2.56
C ALA A 203 2.86 16.29 3.69
N LEU A 204 2.48 16.00 4.94
CA LEU A 204 2.96 16.73 6.11
C LEU A 204 4.47 16.58 6.33
N ALA A 205 5.04 15.39 6.11
CA ALA A 205 6.48 15.16 6.26
C ALA A 205 7.33 15.85 5.17
N GLN A 206 6.71 16.14 4.01
CA GLN A 206 7.32 16.88 2.90
C GLN A 206 7.18 18.39 3.05
N ASP A 207 6.20 18.87 3.83
CA ASP A 207 5.95 20.30 4.00
C ASP A 207 7.13 20.97 4.74
N PRO A 208 7.85 21.90 4.10
CA PRO A 208 8.93 22.63 4.75
C PRO A 208 8.45 23.50 5.93
N ALA A 209 7.17 23.89 5.96
CA ALA A 209 6.60 24.66 7.06
C ALA A 209 6.30 23.82 8.32
N ALA A 210 6.36 22.48 8.20
CA ALA A 210 6.17 21.55 9.32
C ALA A 210 7.47 21.20 10.07
N ARG A 211 8.62 21.79 9.68
CA ARG A 211 9.95 21.54 10.27
C ARG A 211 10.45 22.70 11.12
#